data_AF-A0A517T7W1-F1
#
_entry.id   AF-A0A517T7W1-F1
#
_cell.length_a   1.000
_cell.length_b   1.000
_cell.length_c   1.000
_cell.angle_alpha   90.00
_cell.angle_beta   90.00
_cell.angle_gamma   90.00
#
_symmetry.space_group_name_H-M   'P 1'
#
loop_
_entity.id
_entity.type
_entity.pdbx_description
1 polymer ?
#
loop_
_entity_poly.entity_id
_entity_poly.type
_entity_poly.pdbx_seq_one_letter_code
_entity_poly.pdbx_strand_id
1 'polypeptide(L)'
;MSEDESTEDIPIVRGIMMSPTGEVSVHSDVHEPLFDLALALEAQTQLPVDVEHVIAAFVLASRHGQVMPIQSVTARDRVLIETLTVHVRAVFDRYGGMVCEDDGE
;
A
#
# COMPACT_ATOMS: atom_id res chain seq x y z
N MET A 1 -7.84 -17.27 32.42
CA MET A 1 -8.70 -17.53 31.25
C MET A 1 -9.81 -16.50 31.33
N SER A 2 -9.80 -15.42 30.55
CA SER A 2 -9.35 -15.33 29.16
C SER A 2 -8.73 -13.96 28.88
N GLU A 3 -7.67 -13.94 28.08
CA GLU A 3 -7.16 -12.74 27.41
C GLU A 3 -8.25 -12.18 26.49
N ASP A 4 -8.67 -10.93 26.73
CA ASP A 4 -9.32 -10.08 25.73
C ASP A 4 -8.27 -9.03 25.35
N GLU A 5 -7.26 -9.46 24.58
CA GLU A 5 -6.55 -8.50 23.74
C GLU A 5 -7.52 -8.18 22.61
N SER A 6 -8.11 -6.98 22.64
CA SER A 6 -8.93 -6.49 21.54
C SER A 6 -8.05 -6.39 20.29
N THR A 7 -7.98 -7.46 19.51
CA THR A 7 -7.35 -7.51 18.19
C THR A 7 -8.26 -6.80 17.20
N GLU A 8 -8.42 -5.49 17.37
CA GLU A 8 -9.15 -4.65 16.42
C GLU A 8 -8.23 -4.39 15.22
N ASP A 9 -8.76 -4.60 14.01
CA ASP A 9 -8.04 -4.28 12.79
C ASP A 9 -7.68 -2.80 12.76
N ILE A 10 -6.45 -2.50 12.37
CA ILE A 10 -5.88 -1.16 12.28
C ILE A 10 -6.28 -0.58 10.91
N PRO A 11 -7.13 0.45 10.86
CA PRO A 11 -7.52 1.03 9.59
C PRO A 11 -6.36 1.84 9.00
N ILE A 12 -6.01 1.57 7.74
CA ILE A 12 -4.93 2.25 7.03
C ILE A 12 -5.49 3.44 6.25
N VAL A 13 -6.45 3.15 5.37
CA VAL A 13 -7.25 4.11 4.58
C VAL A 13 -8.62 3.49 4.35
N ARG A 14 -9.55 4.23 3.76
CA ARG A 14 -10.90 3.72 3.51
C ARG A 14 -10.83 2.48 2.62
N GLY A 15 -11.31 1.34 3.13
CA GLY A 15 -11.32 0.07 2.40
C GLY A 15 -10.03 -0.75 2.54
N ILE A 16 -9.06 -0.33 3.35
CA ILE A 16 -7.83 -1.09 3.63
C ILE A 16 -7.59 -1.14 5.14
N MET A 17 -7.50 -2.34 5.69
CA MET A 17 -7.30 -2.59 7.11
C MET A 17 -6.13 -3.55 7.31
N MET A 18 -5.43 -3.44 8.43
CA MET A 18 -4.31 -4.29 8.79
C MET A 18 -4.56 -4.94 10.13
N SER A 19 -4.50 -6.27 10.20
CA SER A 19 -4.61 -6.98 11.46
C SER A 19 -3.38 -6.71 12.35
N PRO A 20 -3.46 -6.94 13.67
CA PRO A 20 -2.31 -6.82 14.56
C PRO A 20 -1.13 -7.73 14.20
N THR A 21 -1.38 -8.85 13.51
CA THR A 21 -0.35 -9.77 13.01
C THR A 21 0.28 -9.30 11.69
N GLY A 22 -0.29 -8.26 11.09
CA GLY A 22 0.20 -7.60 9.90
C GLY A 22 -0.35 -8.11 8.58
N GLU A 23 -1.41 -8.90 8.61
CA GLU A 23 -2.19 -9.24 7.42
C GLU A 23 -2.98 -8.03 6.96
N VAL A 24 -3.00 -7.75 5.65
CA VAL A 24 -3.77 -6.63 5.09
C VAL A 24 -5.02 -7.15 4.41
N SER A 25 -6.17 -6.67 4.87
CA SER A 25 -7.47 -6.90 4.27
C SER A 25 -7.86 -5.73 3.37
N VAL A 26 -8.26 -6.03 2.14
CA VAL A 26 -8.66 -5.04 1.14
C VAL A 26 -10.10 -5.29 0.74
N HIS A 27 -10.92 -4.24 0.81
CA HIS A 27 -12.31 -4.31 0.37
C HIS A 27 -12.40 -4.29 -1.16
N SER A 28 -13.39 -5.00 -1.71
CA SER A 28 -13.58 -5.11 -3.16
C SER A 28 -13.87 -3.78 -3.85
N ASP A 29 -14.46 -2.80 -3.16
CA ASP A 29 -14.76 -1.47 -3.72
C ASP A 29 -13.51 -0.62 -3.99
N VAL A 30 -12.35 -1.00 -3.44
CA VAL A 30 -11.09 -0.29 -3.67
C VAL A 30 -10.12 -1.01 -4.62
N HIS A 31 -10.49 -2.16 -5.18
CA HIS A 31 -9.62 -2.91 -6.10
C HIS A 31 -9.30 -2.12 -7.38
N GLU A 32 -10.32 -1.59 -8.06
CA GLU A 32 -10.13 -0.77 -9.27
C GLU A 32 -9.39 0.55 -8.95
N PRO A 33 -9.75 1.31 -7.89
CA PRO A 33 -8.96 2.46 -7.45
C PRO A 33 -7.49 2.15 -7.11
N LEU A 34 -7.19 0.99 -6.53
CA LEU A 34 -5.82 0.56 -6.25
C LEU A 34 -5.05 0.28 -7.54
N PHE A 35 -5.69 -0.37 -8.52
CA PHE A 35 -5.10 -0.63 -9.82
C PHE A 35 -4.79 0.67 -10.58
N ASP A 36 -5.76 1.60 -10.63
CA ASP A 36 -5.55 2.92 -11.25
C ASP A 36 -4.40 3.68 -10.58
N LEU A 37 -4.29 3.56 -9.25
CA LEU A 37 -3.24 4.21 -8.48
C LEU A 37 -1.87 3.56 -8.74
N ALA A 38 -1.82 2.24 -8.93
CA ALA A 38 -0.61 1.51 -9.31
C ALA A 38 -0.08 2.02 -10.66
N LEU A 39 -0.95 2.15 -11.68
CA LEU A 39 -0.59 2.72 -12.99
C LEU A 39 -0.08 4.16 -12.89
N ALA A 40 -0.74 4.99 -12.08
CA ALA A 40 -0.30 6.37 -11.86
C ALA A 40 1.09 6.43 -11.18
N LEU A 41 1.35 5.54 -10.23
CA LEU A 41 2.63 5.45 -9.51
C LEU A 41 3.74 4.85 -10.39
N GLU A 42 3.44 3.88 -11.24
CA GLU A 42 4.36 3.36 -12.25
C GLU A 42 4.82 4.49 -13.18
N ALA A 43 3.86 5.28 -13.72
CA ALA A 43 4.18 6.41 -14.57
C ALA A 43 5.08 7.46 -13.86
N GLN A 44 4.91 7.64 -12.55
CA GLN A 44 5.67 8.63 -11.78
C GLN A 44 7.03 8.12 -11.30
N THR A 45 7.15 6.82 -11.00
CA THR A 45 8.37 6.21 -10.45
C THR A 45 9.27 5.63 -11.53
N GLN A 46 8.71 5.24 -12.68
CA GLN A 46 9.35 4.42 -13.71
C GLN A 46 9.80 3.06 -13.16
N LEU A 47 9.04 2.51 -12.21
CA LEU A 47 9.22 1.19 -11.60
C LEU A 47 7.98 0.34 -11.91
N PRO A 48 8.09 -1.01 -11.95
CA PRO A 48 6.96 -1.90 -12.23
C PRO A 48 6.01 -1.98 -11.01
N VAL A 49 5.16 -0.97 -10.82
CA VAL A 49 4.33 -0.84 -9.62
C VAL A 49 3.05 -1.64 -9.77
N ASP A 50 2.95 -2.75 -9.04
CA ASP A 50 1.70 -3.49 -8.83
C ASP A 50 0.95 -3.11 -7.53
N VAL A 51 -0.29 -3.61 -7.40
CA VAL A 51 -1.19 -3.34 -6.25
C VAL A 51 -0.54 -3.66 -4.90
N GLU A 52 0.26 -4.72 -4.80
CA GLU A 52 0.96 -5.08 -3.57
C GLU A 52 1.96 -3.99 -3.12
N HIS A 53 2.68 -3.38 -4.08
CA HIS A 53 3.57 -2.26 -3.80
C HIS A 53 2.79 -1.03 -3.32
N VAL A 54 1.61 -0.78 -3.89
CA VAL A 54 0.72 0.31 -3.47
C VAL A 54 0.22 0.08 -2.03
N ILE A 55 -0.20 -1.14 -1.70
CA ILE A 55 -0.63 -1.51 -0.35
C ILE A 55 0.53 -1.33 0.65
N ALA A 56 1.72 -1.84 0.32
CA ALA A 56 2.91 -1.66 1.14
C ALA A 56 3.23 -0.16 1.36
N ALA A 57 3.13 0.65 0.31
CA ALA A 57 3.31 2.08 0.41
C ALA A 57 2.27 2.77 1.31
N PHE A 58 0.99 2.36 1.25
CA PHE A 58 -0.05 2.87 2.16
C PHE A 58 0.22 2.49 3.61
N VAL A 59 0.65 1.26 3.88
CA VAL A 59 1.01 0.82 5.23
C VAL A 59 2.17 1.67 5.77
N LEU A 60 3.21 1.91 4.96
CA LEU A 60 4.31 2.79 5.35
C LEU A 60 3.84 4.23 5.58
N ALA A 61 3.06 4.80 4.65
CA ALA A 61 2.53 6.16 4.78
C ALA A 61 1.67 6.32 6.04
N SER A 62 0.85 5.31 6.38
CA SER A 62 0.00 5.32 7.57
C SER A 62 0.82 5.30 8.86
N ARG A 63 1.87 4.48 8.91
CA ARG A 63 2.83 4.46 10.04
C ARG A 63 3.52 5.81 10.26
N HIS A 64 3.67 6.61 9.21
CA HIS A 64 4.22 7.97 9.27
C HIS A 64 3.14 9.06 9.45
N GLY A 65 1.85 8.70 9.59
CA GLY A 65 0.75 9.65 9.73
C GLY A 65 0.48 10.49 8.48
N GLN A 66 0.91 10.02 7.30
CA GLN A 66 0.81 10.74 6.03
C GLN A 66 -0.45 10.41 5.23
N VAL A 67 -1.17 9.37 5.65
CA VAL A 67 -2.51 9.04 5.18
C VAL A 67 -3.42 8.86 6.37
N MET A 68 -4.73 9.02 6.17
CA MET A 68 -5.73 8.91 7.23
C MET A 68 -6.70 7.75 6.97
N PRO A 69 -7.22 7.10 8.02
CA PRO A 69 -8.21 6.01 7.90
C PRO A 69 -9.45 6.33 7.06
N ILE A 70 -9.83 7.61 6.98
CA ILE A 70 -11.00 8.08 6.23
C ILE A 70 -10.69 8.51 4.80
N GLN A 71 -9.41 8.55 4.42
CA GLN A 71 -8.96 8.99 3.12
C GLN A 71 -9.39 7.98 2.04
N SER A 72 -9.96 8.49 0.95
CA SER A 72 -10.32 7.67 -0.20
C SER A 72 -9.09 7.26 -1.01
N VAL A 73 -9.05 6.01 -1.45
CA VAL A 73 -8.06 5.55 -2.43
C VAL A 73 -8.46 6.09 -3.81
N THR A 74 -7.61 6.91 -4.43
CA THR A 74 -7.88 7.46 -5.77
C THR A 74 -6.61 7.90 -6.50
N ALA A 75 -6.51 7.57 -7.79
CA ALA A 75 -5.46 8.06 -8.69
C ALA A 75 -5.65 9.53 -9.14
N ARG A 76 -6.69 10.23 -8.65
CA ARG A 76 -6.93 11.64 -8.98
C ARG A 76 -6.33 12.60 -7.97
N ASP A 77 -5.92 12.10 -6.81
CA ASP A 77 -5.30 12.89 -5.76
C ASP A 77 -3.78 12.94 -5.99
N ARG A 78 -3.31 14.09 -6.48
CA ARG A 78 -1.87 14.30 -6.74
C ARG A 78 -1.04 14.27 -5.47
N VAL A 79 -1.56 14.79 -4.36
CA VAL A 79 -0.84 14.81 -3.08
C VAL A 79 -0.65 13.38 -2.58
N LEU A 80 -1.69 12.54 -2.74
CA LEU A 80 -1.60 11.12 -2.43
C LEU A 80 -0.55 10.42 -3.32
N ILE A 81 -0.56 10.67 -4.63
CA ILE A 81 0.42 10.09 -5.56
C ILE A 81 1.85 10.51 -5.18
N GLU A 82 2.09 11.79 -4.91
CA GLU A 82 3.41 12.29 -4.51
C GLU A 82 3.86 11.66 -3.19
N THR A 83 2.96 11.55 -2.22
CA THR A 83 3.23 10.91 -0.93
C THR A 83 3.60 9.43 -1.12
N LEU A 84 2.79 8.69 -1.86
CA LEU A 84 3.03 7.26 -2.09
C LEU A 84 4.24 7.02 -2.99
N THR A 85 4.58 7.93 -3.92
CA THR A 85 5.78 7.82 -4.77
C THR A 85 7.05 7.68 -3.92
N VAL A 86 7.16 8.45 -2.83
CA VAL A 86 8.31 8.34 -1.90
C VAL A 86 8.36 6.96 -1.26
N HIS A 87 7.22 6.44 -0.83
CA HIS A 87 7.14 5.14 -0.17
C HIS A 87 7.31 3.96 -1.13
N VAL A 88 6.73 4.02 -2.33
CA VAL A 88 6.93 3.01 -3.37
C VAL A 88 8.41 2.87 -3.69
N ARG A 89 9.13 3.99 -3.90
CA ARG A 89 10.58 3.95 -4.10
C ARG A 89 11.30 3.28 -2.94
N ALA A 90 10.91 3.58 -1.69
CA ALA A 90 11.47 2.94 -0.51
C ALA A 90 11.14 1.44 -0.41
N VAL A 91 9.96 1.01 -0.86
CA VAL A 91 9.58 -0.41 -0.94
C VAL A 91 10.49 -1.14 -1.93
N PHE A 92 10.66 -0.61 -3.14
CA PHE A 92 11.55 -1.21 -4.15
C PHE A 92 13.02 -1.23 -3.68
N ASP A 93 13.50 -0.14 -3.07
CA ASP A 93 14.87 -0.06 -2.54
C ASP A 93 15.14 -1.09 -1.44
N ARG A 94 14.16 -1.33 -0.55
CA ARG A 94 14.32 -2.23 0.61
C ARG A 94 13.97 -3.68 0.34
N TYR A 95 12.99 -3.95 -0.52
CA TYR A 95 12.37 -5.26 -0.67
C TYR A 95 12.45 -5.82 -2.09
N GLY A 96 12.96 -5.06 -3.05
CA GLY A 96 13.43 -5.65 -4.30
C GLY A 96 13.16 -4.83 -5.56
N GLY A 97 14.23 -4.25 -6.10
CA GLY A 97 14.48 -4.37 -7.54
C GLY A 97 14.76 -5.81 -8.00
N MET A 98 14.56 -6.82 -7.14
CA MET A 98 14.81 -8.25 -7.36
C MET A 98 13.53 -9.09 -7.18
N VAL A 99 12.43 -8.71 -7.83
CA VAL A 99 11.27 -9.62 -8.01
C VAL A 99 11.32 -10.38 -9.35
N CYS A 100 12.40 -10.20 -10.12
CA CYS A 100 12.68 -10.93 -11.34
C CYS A 100 14.19 -11.13 -11.49
N GLU A 101 14.75 -12.09 -10.75
CA GLU A 101 15.86 -12.87 -11.29
C GLU A 101 15.22 -14.17 -11.76
N ASP A 102 15.00 -14.19 -13.07
CA ASP A 102 14.84 -15.40 -13.88
C ASP A 102 16.00 -16.34 -13.51
N ASP A 103 15.74 -17.39 -12.72
CA ASP A 103 16.61 -18.57 -12.65
C ASP A 103 16.51 -19.32 -13.98
N GLY A 104 17.08 -18.70 -15.01
CA GLY A 104 17.45 -19.34 -16.24
C GLY A 104 18.86 -19.91 -16.11
N GLU A 105 18.95 -21.17 -15.67
CA GLU A 105 20.01 -22.10 -16.10
C GLU A 105 19.51 -23.56 -16.15
#